data_AF-A0A227IZ47-F1
#
_entry.id   AF-A0A227IZ47-F1
#
_cell.length_a   1.000
_cell.length_b   1.000
_cell.length_c   1.000
_cell.angle_alpha   90.00
_cell.angle_beta   90.00
_cell.angle_gamma   90.00
#
_symmetry.space_group_name_H-M   'P 1'
#
loop_
_entity.id
_entity.type
_entity.pdbx_description
1 polymer ?
#
loop_
_entity_poly.entity_id
_entity_poly.type
_entity_poly.pdbx_seq_one_letter_code
_entity_poly.pdbx_strand_id
1 'polypeptide(L)'
;KHCGALRIDHVLGLLRLWWIPKGEKATEGAYLYYPVEDMLAILALESHRHQCSVIGEDLGTVPDEIVDILRDAGVHSYKVFFF
;
A
#
# COMPACT_ATOMS: atom_id res chain seq x y z
N LYS A 1 13.84 9.92 -9.99
CA LYS A 1 13.52 9.21 -11.25
C LYS A 1 14.73 8.44 -11.81
N HIS A 2 15.38 7.58 -11.00
CA HIS A 2 16.58 6.83 -11.43
C HIS A 2 16.64 5.46 -10.74
N CYS A 3 15.54 4.69 -10.78
CA CYS A 3 15.49 3.31 -10.28
C CYS A 3 14.57 2.47 -11.18
N GLY A 4 14.78 1.16 -11.21
CA GLY A 4 13.93 0.19 -11.93
C GLY A 4 12.92 -0.52 -11.03
N ALA A 5 12.96 -0.25 -9.72
CA ALA A 5 11.95 -0.72 -8.76
C ALA A 5 11.75 0.30 -7.63
N LEU A 6 10.53 0.34 -7.10
CA LEU A 6 10.12 1.13 -5.95
C LEU A 6 9.43 0.23 -4.93
N ARG A 7 9.96 0.18 -3.71
CA ARG A 7 9.24 -0.40 -2.56
C ARG A 7 8.37 0.69 -1.93
N ILE A 8 7.08 0.45 -1.82
CA ILE A 8 6.14 1.28 -1.06
C ILE A 8 6.04 0.67 0.33
N ASP A 9 6.48 1.43 1.32
CA ASP A 9 6.33 1.06 2.72
C ASP A 9 4.87 1.14 3.12
N HIS A 10 4.40 0.16 3.88
CA HIS A 10 3.01 0.06 4.33
C HIS A 10 2.00 0.34 3.22
N VAL A 11 1.97 -0.51 2.19
CA VAL A 11 1.17 -0.28 0.97
C VAL A 11 -0.33 -0.12 1.24
N LEU A 12 -0.79 -0.61 2.40
CA LEU A 12 -2.13 -0.40 2.92
C LEU A 12 -2.50 1.08 3.08
N GLY A 13 -1.53 1.99 3.18
CA GLY A 13 -1.77 3.43 3.19
C GLY A 13 -2.48 3.96 1.94
N LEU A 14 -2.48 3.21 0.84
CA LEU A 14 -3.29 3.51 -0.35
C LEU A 14 -4.80 3.23 -0.12
N LEU A 15 -5.13 2.33 0.82
CA LEU A 15 -6.50 2.00 1.21
C LEU A 15 -6.94 2.75 2.47
N ARG A 16 -6.16 2.67 3.54
CA ARG A 16 -6.51 3.25 4.83
C ARG A 16 -5.30 3.47 5.72
N LEU A 17 -5.40 4.44 6.63
CA LEU A 17 -4.42 4.63 7.71
C LEU A 17 -5.11 4.64 9.06
N TRP A 18 -4.42 4.11 10.06
CA TRP A 18 -4.84 4.22 11.46
C TRP A 18 -4.48 5.60 12.00
N TRP A 19 -5.47 6.47 12.15
CA TRP A 19 -5.27 7.81 12.70
C TRP A 19 -5.56 7.81 14.18
N ILE A 20 -4.77 8.57 14.92
CA ILE A 20 -4.94 8.75 16.36
C ILE A 20 -5.13 10.26 16.59
N PRO A 21 -6.18 10.69 17.30
CA PRO A 21 -6.31 12.09 17.70
C PRO A 21 -5.06 12.55 18.45
N LYS A 22 -4.60 13.77 18.16
CA LYS A 22 -3.34 14.26 18.71
C LYS A 22 -3.38 14.29 20.23
N GLY A 23 -2.46 13.57 20.87
CA GLY A 23 -2.34 13.48 22.33
C GLY A 23 -2.99 12.23 22.94
N GLU A 24 -3.75 11.47 22.16
CA GLU A 24 -4.41 10.25 22.62
C GLU A 24 -3.56 8.99 22.42
N LYS A 25 -4.00 7.88 23.01
CA LYS A 25 -3.35 6.56 22.88
C LYS A 25 -3.69 5.90 21.55
N ALA A 26 -2.85 4.97 21.11
CA ALA A 26 -3.08 4.20 19.89
C ALA A 26 -4.38 3.37 19.90
N THR A 27 -4.91 3.03 21.09
CA THR A 27 -6.20 2.34 21.26
C THR A 27 -7.40 3.20 20.88
N GLU A 28 -7.25 4.52 20.89
CA GLU A 28 -8.31 5.50 20.58
C GLU A 28 -8.31 5.90 19.09
N GLY A 29 -7.58 5.15 18.25
CA GLY A 29 -7.52 5.43 16.84
C GLY A 29 -8.70 4.86 16.05
N ALA A 30 -8.73 5.22 14.77
CA ALA A 30 -9.67 4.68 13.81
C ALA A 30 -9.02 4.63 12.42
N TYR A 31 -9.55 3.75 11.57
CA TYR A 31 -9.17 3.74 10.16
C TYR A 31 -9.86 4.86 9.39
N LEU A 32 -9.06 5.68 8.70
CA LEU A 32 -9.54 6.59 7.66
C LEU A 32 -9.20 5.99 6.30
N TYR A 33 -10.19 5.95 5.41
CA TYR A 33 -10.07 5.36 4.09
C TYR A 33 -9.71 6.40 3.03
N TYR A 34 -8.93 5.94 2.05
CA TYR A 34 -8.46 6.68 0.88
C TYR A 34 -9.05 6.06 -0.40
N PRO A 35 -9.12 6.81 -1.51
CA PRO A 35 -9.63 6.32 -2.78
C PRO A 35 -8.62 5.36 -3.44
N VAL A 36 -8.58 4.12 -2.97
CA VAL A 36 -7.56 3.12 -3.33
C VAL A 36 -7.48 2.84 -4.83
N GLU A 37 -8.62 2.76 -5.51
CA GLU A 37 -8.69 2.47 -6.95
C GLU A 37 -8.03 3.59 -7.77
N ASP A 38 -8.37 4.84 -7.48
CA ASP A 38 -7.78 6.00 -8.17
C ASP A 38 -6.27 6.11 -7.89
N MET A 39 -5.87 5.89 -6.64
CA MET A 39 -4.46 5.94 -6.24
C MET A 39 -3.64 4.84 -6.93
N LEU A 40 -4.18 3.62 -7.05
CA LEU A 40 -3.54 2.52 -7.76
C LEU A 40 -3.49 2.76 -9.27
N ALA A 41 -4.54 3.35 -9.86
CA ALA A 41 -4.53 3.71 -11.28
C ALA A 41 -3.41 4.71 -11.59
N ILE A 42 -3.22 5.73 -10.74
CA ILE A 42 -2.12 6.69 -10.87
C ILE A 42 -0.77 6.01 -10.65
N LEU A 43 -0.64 5.15 -9.64
CA LEU A 43 0.59 4.43 -9.37
C LEU A 43 1.01 3.52 -10.53
N ALA A 44 0.06 2.79 -11.11
CA ALA A 44 0.28 1.94 -12.28
C ALA A 44 0.70 2.77 -13.51
N LEU A 45 0.05 3.91 -13.73
CA LEU A 45 0.42 4.83 -14.81
C LEU A 45 1.85 5.36 -14.63
N GLU A 46 2.20 5.82 -13.43
CA GLU A 46 3.53 6.37 -13.16
C GLU A 46 4.62 5.28 -13.18
N SER A 47 4.31 4.07 -12.71
CA SER A 47 5.14 2.87 -12.85
C SER A 47 5.47 2.59 -14.31
N HIS A 48 4.44 2.56 -15.16
CA HIS A 48 4.60 2.33 -16.59
C HIS A 48 5.44 3.43 -17.25
N ARG A 49 5.14 4.71 -16.98
CA ARG A 49 5.90 5.84 -17.56
C ARG A 49 7.39 5.85 -17.18
N HIS A 50 7.73 5.27 -16.04
CA HIS A 50 9.11 5.22 -15.55
C HIS A 50 9.77 3.85 -15.71
N GLN A 51 9.08 2.86 -16.27
CA GLN A 51 9.57 1.49 -16.42
C GLN A 51 10.11 0.94 -15.08
N CYS A 52 9.32 1.12 -14.02
CA CYS A 52 9.75 0.89 -12.64
C CYS A 52 8.77 -0.04 -11.91
N SER A 53 9.20 -1.25 -11.58
CA SER A 53 8.35 -2.22 -10.86
C SER A 53 7.98 -1.73 -9.46
N VAL A 54 6.77 -2.06 -9.01
CA VAL A 54 6.29 -1.66 -7.69
C VAL A 54 6.21 -2.88 -6.79
N ILE A 55 6.79 -2.76 -5.59
CA ILE A 55 6.72 -3.75 -4.53
C ILE A 55 5.99 -3.10 -3.35
N GLY A 56 4.82 -3.62 -2.99
CA GLY A 56 4.07 -3.16 -1.84
C GLY A 56 4.47 -3.98 -0.62
N GLU A 57 4.90 -3.33 0.45
CA GLU A 57 5.03 -4.02 1.74
C GLU A 57 3.64 -4.19 2.37
N ASP A 58 3.19 -5.44 2.39
CA ASP A 58 1.86 -5.89 2.80
C ASP A 58 1.92 -6.79 4.05
N LEU A 59 2.68 -6.40 5.07
CA LEU A 59 2.73 -7.12 6.36
C LEU A 59 1.76 -6.51 7.38
N GLY A 60 1.40 -7.32 8.39
CA GLY A 60 0.54 -6.90 9.50
C GLY A 60 -0.94 -7.20 9.26
N THR A 61 -1.82 -6.29 9.67
CA THR A 61 -3.28 -6.49 9.62
C THR A 61 -3.84 -6.07 8.25
N VAL A 62 -3.67 -6.95 7.28
CA VAL A 62 -4.10 -6.79 5.88
C VAL A 62 -5.55 -7.28 5.72
N PRO A 63 -6.49 -6.43 5.26
CA PRO A 63 -7.82 -6.88 4.84
C PRO A 63 -7.75 -7.81 3.63
N ASP A 64 -8.59 -8.85 3.56
CA ASP A 64 -8.60 -9.77 2.41
C ASP A 64 -8.87 -9.05 1.07
N GLU A 65 -9.72 -8.02 1.09
CA GLU A 65 -10.11 -7.22 -0.07
C GLU A 65 -8.91 -6.56 -0.80
N ILE A 66 -7.85 -6.18 -0.09
CA ILE A 66 -6.74 -5.44 -0.71
C ILE A 66 -5.76 -6.36 -1.44
N VAL A 67 -5.75 -7.66 -1.10
CA VAL A 67 -4.80 -8.63 -1.65
C VAL A 67 -5.03 -8.81 -3.14
N ASP A 68 -6.29 -8.99 -3.55
CA ASP A 68 -6.64 -9.14 -4.96
C ASP A 68 -6.52 -7.80 -5.70
N ILE A 69 -6.91 -6.68 -5.08
CA ILE A 69 -6.76 -5.34 -5.66
C ILE A 69 -5.29 -5.03 -6.00
N LEU A 70 -4.36 -5.31 -5.09
CA LEU A 70 -2.92 -5.08 -5.33
C LEU A 70 -2.37 -6.01 -6.40
N ARG A 71 -2.81 -7.28 -6.41
CA ARG A 71 -2.41 -8.26 -7.43
C ARG A 71 -2.86 -7.83 -8.82
N ASP A 72 -4.12 -7.42 -8.96
CA ASP A 72 -4.71 -7.00 -10.23
C ASP A 72 -4.09 -5.69 -10.74
N ALA A 73 -3.67 -4.81 -9.82
CA ALA A 73 -2.89 -3.61 -10.14
C ALA A 73 -1.41 -3.89 -10.50
N GLY A 74 -0.95 -5.14 -10.41
CA GLY A 74 0.42 -5.54 -10.74
C GLY A 74 1.46 -5.18 -9.68
N VAL A 75 1.05 -4.98 -8.42
CA VAL A 75 1.95 -4.71 -7.29
C VAL A 75 2.49 -6.03 -6.73
N HIS A 76 3.81 -6.16 -6.64
CA HIS A 76 4.43 -7.34 -6.04
C HIS A 76 4.29 -7.31 -4.51
N SER A 77 3.91 -8.46 -3.93
CA SER A 77 3.81 -8.67 -2.48
C SER A 77 5.19 -8.88 -1.82
N TYR A 78 5.26 -8.73 -0.51
CA TYR A 78 6.46 -8.92 0.31
C TYR A 78 6.32 -10.19 1.17
N LYS A 79 7.13 -11.22 0.88
CA LYS A 79 7.12 -12.49 1.62
C LYS A 79 8.41 -12.65 2.42
N VAL A 80 8.29 -12.62 3.73
CA VAL A 80 9.41 -12.78 4.66
C VAL A 80 9.42 -14.22 5.13
N PHE A 81 10.52 -14.96 4.93
CA PHE A 81 10.60 -16.41 5.18
C PHE A 81 9.98 -16.92 6.50
N PHE A 82 10.02 -16.12 7.57
CA PHE A 82 9.49 -16.51 8.88
C PHE A 82 7.97 -16.35 9.04
N PHE A 83 7.28 -15.66 8.13
CA PHE A 83 5.86 -15.29 8.19
C PHE A 83 5.11 -15.72 6.93
#